data_AF-A0A225EEQ3-F1
#
_entry.id   AF-A0A225EEQ3-F1
#
_cell.length_a   1.000
_cell.length_b   1.000
_cell.length_c   1.000
_cell.angle_alpha   90.00
_cell.angle_beta   90.00
_cell.angle_gamma   90.00
#
_symmetry.space_group_name_H-M   'P 1'
#
loop_
_entity.id
_entity.type
_entity.pdbx_description
1 polymer ?
#
loop_
_entity_poly.entity_id
_entity_poly.type
_entity_poly.pdbx_seq_one_letter_code
_entity_poly.pdbx_strand_id
1 'polypeptide(L)'
;MTTGVPGGTGPGADGDLAHKIAKLVEEKGWNQEDFARATKLNRHTVRQILHGGPKRQLRNATVGQCAKAFDLTVNELRTLPLERLLLRIHGKVPVDEEALKTLYAQAALPELRSWLERHQDRAIELRTDEIHELLALQEPGGELERLGVEHVVETIERRRRLLCQVRAIAGSEYMDSLEQIVTLMFEKVNNRAREAARV
;
A
#
# COMPACT_ATOMS: atom_id res chain seq x y z
N MET A 1 -31.06 27.02 -36.23
CA MET A 1 -31.86 26.09 -35.40
C MET A 1 -30.89 25.13 -34.73
N THR A 2 -30.72 25.28 -33.43
CA THR A 2 -29.76 24.56 -32.58
C THR A 2 -30.51 23.58 -31.68
N THR A 3 -30.18 22.30 -31.76
CA THR A 3 -30.46 21.27 -30.74
C THR A 3 -29.27 20.31 -30.82
N GLY A 4 -28.49 19.99 -29.79
CA GLY A 4 -28.78 19.90 -28.36
C GLY A 4 -28.43 18.47 -27.95
N VAL A 5 -27.14 18.20 -27.71
CA VAL A 5 -26.65 16.88 -27.26
C VAL A 5 -27.05 16.70 -25.78
N PRO A 6 -27.79 15.65 -25.39
CA PRO A 6 -28.08 15.41 -23.99
C PRO A 6 -26.90 14.68 -23.33
N GLY A 7 -26.24 15.36 -22.40
CA GLY A 7 -25.31 14.74 -21.46
C GLY A 7 -26.05 13.80 -20.51
N GLY A 8 -25.67 12.52 -20.52
CA GLY A 8 -26.14 11.51 -19.58
C GLY A 8 -25.37 11.57 -18.27
N THR A 9 -25.81 12.39 -17.31
CA THR A 9 -25.44 12.27 -15.89
C THR A 9 -26.37 11.25 -15.21
N GLY A 10 -25.90 10.03 -15.01
CA GLY A 10 -26.64 8.95 -14.33
C GLY A 10 -26.63 9.10 -12.79
N PRO A 11 -27.76 8.87 -12.09
CA PRO A 11 -27.92 9.05 -10.63
C PRO A 11 -27.40 7.86 -9.79
N GLY A 12 -26.28 7.22 -10.17
CA GLY A 12 -25.72 6.03 -9.50
C GLY A 12 -24.38 6.23 -8.77
N ALA A 13 -23.68 7.34 -9.01
CA ALA A 13 -22.26 7.48 -8.65
C ALA A 13 -21.95 7.56 -7.13
N ASP A 14 -22.87 8.04 -6.30
CA ASP A 14 -22.60 8.29 -4.87
C ASP A 14 -22.90 7.10 -3.95
N GLY A 15 -23.81 6.20 -4.36
CA GLY A 15 -24.04 4.92 -3.65
C GLY A 15 -22.85 3.99 -3.79
N ASP A 16 -22.26 3.97 -4.99
CA ASP A 16 -21.00 3.27 -5.27
C ASP A 16 -19.81 3.89 -4.54
N LEU A 17 -19.83 5.21 -4.27
CA LEU A 17 -18.75 5.89 -3.57
C LEU A 17 -18.65 5.46 -2.11
N ALA A 18 -19.78 5.33 -1.41
CA ALA A 18 -19.79 4.84 -0.03
C ALA A 18 -19.28 3.40 0.06
N HIS A 19 -19.73 2.53 -0.86
CA HIS A 19 -19.25 1.15 -0.95
C HIS A 19 -17.75 1.08 -1.27
N LYS A 20 -17.28 1.91 -2.20
CA LYS A 20 -15.86 2.04 -2.55
C LYS A 20 -15.04 2.46 -1.33
N ILE A 21 -15.48 3.49 -0.59
CA ILE A 21 -14.81 3.91 0.65
C ILE A 21 -14.80 2.78 1.67
N ALA A 22 -15.91 2.06 1.86
CA ALA A 22 -15.97 0.93 2.80
C ALA A 22 -14.96 -0.17 2.45
N LYS A 23 -14.83 -0.50 1.15
CA LYS A 23 -13.79 -1.42 0.68
C LYS A 23 -12.38 -0.91 0.92
N LEU A 24 -12.11 0.38 0.71
CA LEU A 24 -10.80 0.97 1.04
C LEU A 24 -10.48 0.92 2.53
N VAL A 25 -11.50 1.03 3.40
CA VAL A 25 -11.35 0.89 4.87
C VAL A 25 -11.04 -0.55 5.27
N GLU A 26 -11.77 -1.52 4.70
CA GLU A 26 -11.51 -2.96 4.90
C GLU A 26 -10.09 -3.34 4.49
N GLU A 27 -9.64 -2.88 3.33
CA GLU A 27 -8.31 -3.18 2.78
C GLU A 27 -7.17 -2.48 3.55
N LYS A 28 -7.43 -1.32 4.16
CA LYS A 28 -6.51 -0.69 5.12
C LYS A 28 -6.46 -1.38 6.49
N GLY A 29 -7.37 -2.32 6.76
CA GLY A 29 -7.50 -2.99 8.06
C GLY A 29 -8.04 -2.09 9.17
N TRP A 30 -8.67 -0.96 8.84
CA TRP A 30 -9.17 -0.01 9.82
C TRP A 30 -10.51 -0.45 10.40
N ASN A 31 -10.64 -0.37 11.73
CA ASN A 31 -11.95 -0.52 12.38
C ASN A 31 -12.76 0.79 12.33
N GLN A 32 -14.02 0.76 12.80
CA GLN A 32 -14.89 1.95 12.77
C GLN A 32 -14.32 3.14 13.56
N GLU A 33 -13.60 2.89 14.64
CA GLU A 33 -12.98 3.94 15.45
C GLU A 33 -11.72 4.51 14.79
N ASP A 34 -10.89 3.66 14.20
CA ASP A 34 -9.68 4.07 13.47
C ASP A 34 -10.05 4.93 12.27
N PHE A 35 -11.07 4.51 11.52
CA PHE A 35 -11.56 5.29 10.38
C PHE A 35 -12.16 6.63 10.82
N ALA A 36 -12.88 6.67 11.94
CA ALA A 36 -13.40 7.91 12.50
C ALA A 36 -12.27 8.86 12.93
N ARG A 37 -11.20 8.34 13.54
CA ARG A 37 -10.02 9.13 13.93
C ARG A 37 -9.29 9.67 12.71
N ALA A 38 -9.04 8.83 11.69
CA ALA A 38 -8.32 9.19 10.48
C ALA A 38 -9.05 10.27 9.65
N THR A 39 -10.37 10.15 9.53
CA THR A 39 -11.19 11.09 8.75
C THR A 39 -11.72 12.28 9.54
N LYS A 40 -11.62 12.26 10.88
CA LYS A 40 -12.27 13.21 11.79
C LYS A 40 -13.79 13.29 11.60
N LEU A 41 -14.40 12.19 11.16
CA LEU A 41 -15.85 12.07 10.99
C LEU A 41 -16.51 11.59 12.28
N ASN A 42 -17.79 11.95 12.43
CA ASN A 42 -18.61 11.42 13.52
C ASN A 42 -18.84 9.91 13.34
N ARG A 43 -18.76 9.14 14.44
CA ARG A 43 -19.05 7.70 14.48
C ARG A 43 -20.37 7.32 13.79
N HIS A 44 -21.39 8.18 13.91
CA HIS A 44 -22.67 7.94 13.23
C HIS A 44 -22.53 8.00 11.70
N THR A 45 -21.80 8.99 11.17
CA THR A 45 -21.52 9.14 9.73
C THR A 45 -20.65 8.00 9.22
N VAL A 46 -19.64 7.58 10.00
CA VAL A 46 -18.80 6.42 9.67
C VAL A 46 -19.63 5.16 9.57
N ARG A 47 -20.53 4.91 10.53
CA ARG A 47 -21.44 3.76 10.50
C ARG A 47 -22.33 3.78 9.26
N GLN A 48 -22.82 4.95 8.86
CA GLN A 48 -23.62 5.10 7.63
C GLN A 48 -22.82 4.81 6.35
N ILE A 49 -21.53 5.15 6.31
CA ILE A 49 -20.65 4.87 5.17
C ILE A 49 -20.34 3.37 5.08
N LEU A 50 -20.01 2.73 6.21
CA LEU A 50 -19.54 1.34 6.23
C LEU A 50 -20.67 0.30 6.14
N HIS A 51 -21.81 0.55 6.78
CA HIS A 51 -22.91 -0.42 6.86
C HIS A 51 -24.06 -0.12 5.90
N GLY A 52 -23.89 0.83 4.97
CA GLY A 52 -24.91 1.19 4.00
C GLY A 52 -26.13 1.85 4.64
N GLY A 53 -25.96 3.07 5.12
CA GLY A 53 -27.08 3.93 5.51
C GLY A 53 -28.01 4.25 4.33
N PRO A 54 -29.21 4.82 4.57
CA PRO A 54 -30.17 5.15 3.53
C PRO A 54 -29.48 5.95 2.41
N LYS A 55 -29.76 5.62 1.14
CA LYS A 55 -29.16 6.08 -0.14
C LYS A 55 -29.02 7.61 -0.27
N ARG A 56 -28.31 8.23 0.66
CA ARG A 56 -28.14 9.66 0.80
C ARG A 56 -26.73 9.96 0.32
N GLN A 57 -26.67 10.85 -0.66
CA GLN A 57 -25.40 11.30 -1.24
C GLN A 57 -24.46 11.77 -0.15
N LEU A 58 -23.21 11.29 -0.18
CA LEU A 58 -22.17 11.75 0.72
C LEU A 58 -21.91 13.24 0.46
N ARG A 59 -21.92 14.05 1.51
CA ARG A 59 -21.62 15.48 1.37
C ARG A 59 -20.20 15.65 0.85
N ASN A 60 -19.97 16.62 -0.03
CA ASN A 60 -18.64 16.95 -0.56
C ASN A 60 -17.58 17.12 0.55
N ALA A 61 -17.96 17.69 1.69
CA ALA A 61 -17.07 17.82 2.85
C ALA A 61 -16.64 16.47 3.43
N THR A 62 -17.57 15.51 3.53
CA THR A 62 -17.30 14.14 3.99
C THR A 62 -16.41 13.39 3.00
N VAL A 63 -16.68 13.52 1.70
CA VAL A 63 -15.83 12.94 0.65
C VAL A 63 -14.42 13.53 0.69
N GLY A 64 -14.29 14.84 0.92
CA GLY A 64 -12.99 15.50 1.11
C GLY A 64 -12.20 14.99 2.31
N GLN A 65 -12.89 14.74 3.42
CA GLN A 65 -12.28 14.17 4.63
C GLN A 65 -11.84 12.72 4.41
N CYS A 66 -12.64 11.90 3.73
CA CYS A 66 -12.25 10.54 3.34
C CYS A 66 -11.05 10.55 2.38
N ALA A 67 -11.11 11.37 1.33
CA ALA A 67 -10.02 11.48 0.36
C ALA A 67 -8.70 11.87 1.04
N LYS A 68 -8.74 12.86 1.95
CA LYS A 68 -7.59 13.27 2.74
C LYS A 68 -7.05 12.15 3.63
N ALA A 69 -7.90 11.34 4.25
CA ALA A 69 -7.46 10.22 5.07
C ALA A 69 -6.75 9.11 4.27
N PHE A 70 -7.06 8.98 2.98
CA PHE A 70 -6.42 8.03 2.08
C PHE A 70 -5.27 8.63 1.27
N ASP A 71 -4.87 9.88 1.53
CA ASP A 71 -3.89 10.63 0.72
C ASP A 71 -4.28 10.73 -0.77
N LEU A 72 -5.58 10.80 -1.05
CA LEU A 72 -6.16 10.93 -2.38
C LEU A 72 -6.80 12.31 -2.57
N THR A 73 -6.93 12.76 -3.80
CA THR A 73 -7.80 13.89 -4.14
C THR A 73 -9.26 13.46 -4.22
N VAL A 74 -10.19 14.42 -4.02
CA VAL A 74 -11.64 14.18 -4.17
C VAL A 74 -11.98 13.70 -5.58
N ASN A 75 -11.27 14.22 -6.59
CA ASN A 75 -11.48 13.83 -7.97
C ASN A 75 -11.06 12.37 -8.21
N GLU A 76 -9.91 11.95 -7.68
CA GLU A 76 -9.44 10.56 -7.77
C GLU A 76 -10.40 9.60 -7.08
N LEU A 77 -10.84 9.91 -5.86
CA LEU A 77 -11.77 9.05 -5.12
C LEU A 77 -13.10 8.82 -5.86
N ARG A 78 -13.54 9.82 -6.63
CA ARG A 78 -14.77 9.77 -7.43
C ARG A 78 -14.60 9.06 -8.76
N THR A 79 -13.52 9.35 -9.46
CA THR A 79 -13.36 8.97 -10.88
C THR A 79 -12.58 7.68 -11.07
N LEU A 80 -11.65 7.35 -10.16
CA LEU A 80 -10.85 6.14 -10.29
C LEU A 80 -11.61 4.91 -9.78
N PRO A 81 -11.50 3.78 -10.49
CA PRO A 81 -12.08 2.52 -10.05
C PRO A 81 -11.36 1.99 -8.79
N LEU A 82 -12.04 1.16 -8.00
CA LEU A 82 -11.58 0.70 -6.69
C LEU A 82 -10.20 0.05 -6.77
N GLU A 83 -9.97 -0.75 -7.81
CA GLU A 83 -8.74 -1.49 -8.05
C GLU A 83 -7.52 -0.55 -8.18
N ARG A 84 -7.67 0.57 -8.89
CA ARG A 84 -6.61 1.58 -9.05
C ARG A 84 -6.35 2.37 -7.77
N LEU A 85 -7.39 2.59 -6.97
CA LEU A 85 -7.27 3.24 -5.68
C LEU A 85 -6.56 2.34 -4.66
N LEU A 86 -6.87 1.04 -4.67
CA LEU A 86 -6.19 0.05 -3.85
C LEU A 86 -4.70 0.00 -4.18
N LEU A 87 -4.32 -0.02 -5.46
CA LEU A 87 -2.92 0.06 -5.87
C LEU A 87 -2.19 1.31 -5.33
N ARG A 88 -2.88 2.46 -5.30
CA ARG A 88 -2.35 3.72 -4.76
C ARG A 88 -2.22 3.69 -3.24
N ILE A 89 -3.19 3.10 -2.54
CA ILE A 89 -3.23 2.98 -1.08
C ILE A 89 -2.20 1.95 -0.58
N HIS A 90 -1.98 0.85 -1.29
CA HIS A 90 -0.94 -0.13 -1.00
C HIS A 90 0.49 0.42 -1.21
N GLY A 91 0.61 1.56 -1.90
CA GLY A 91 1.86 2.30 -2.08
C GLY A 91 2.25 3.17 -0.89
N LYS A 92 1.31 3.54 -0.01
CA LYS A 92 1.57 4.32 1.22
C LYS A 92 0.99 3.59 2.44
N VAL A 93 1.77 2.64 2.93
CA VAL A 93 1.56 2.05 4.25
C VAL A 93 1.81 3.17 5.28
N PRO A 94 0.92 3.37 6.28
CA PRO A 94 1.17 4.35 7.33
C PRO A 94 2.46 3.97 8.04
N VAL A 95 3.27 4.97 8.38
CA VAL A 95 4.47 4.79 9.19
C VAL A 95 4.04 4.15 10.51
N ASP A 96 4.53 2.95 10.79
CA ASP A 96 4.34 2.30 12.08
C ASP A 96 5.42 2.82 13.04
N GLU A 97 5.10 3.91 13.73
CA GLU A 97 5.99 4.54 14.70
C GLU A 97 6.43 3.58 15.82
N GLU A 98 5.62 2.56 16.16
CA GLU A 98 5.98 1.56 17.17
C GLU A 98 6.98 0.55 16.62
N ALA A 99 6.80 0.09 15.38
CA ALA A 99 7.79 -0.76 14.71
C ALA A 99 9.13 -0.03 14.52
N LEU A 100 9.10 1.25 14.15
CA LEU A 100 10.32 2.05 14.01
C LEU A 100 11.05 2.22 15.35
N LYS A 101 10.32 2.50 16.44
CA LYS A 101 10.92 2.52 17.80
C LYS A 101 11.54 1.18 18.17
N THR A 102 10.88 0.07 17.80
CA THR A 102 11.40 -1.28 17.98
C THR A 102 12.72 -1.48 17.25
N LEU A 103 12.83 -1.00 16.00
CA LEU A 103 14.08 -1.07 15.23
C LEU A 103 15.22 -0.32 15.93
N TYR A 104 15.00 0.93 16.36
CA TYR A 104 16.02 1.71 17.08
C TYR A 104 16.43 1.05 18.40
N ALA A 105 15.50 0.43 19.12
CA ALA A 105 15.76 -0.23 20.39
C ALA A 105 16.52 -1.57 20.22
N GLN A 106 16.17 -2.35 19.20
CA GLN A 106 16.69 -3.71 18.98
C GLN A 106 17.85 -3.78 17.99
N ALA A 107 18.19 -2.70 17.28
CA ALA A 107 19.37 -2.65 16.42
C ALA A 107 20.62 -2.90 17.27
N ALA A 108 21.23 -4.07 17.13
CA ALA A 108 22.46 -4.46 17.83
C ALA A 108 23.71 -4.01 17.05
N LEU A 109 23.62 -3.95 15.72
CA LEU A 109 24.74 -3.58 14.86
C LEU A 109 24.99 -2.05 14.89
N PRO A 110 26.23 -1.60 15.17
CA PRO A 110 26.55 -0.17 15.21
C PRO A 110 26.38 0.49 13.85
N GLU A 111 26.69 -0.23 12.77
CA GLU A 111 26.52 0.23 11.39
C GLU A 111 25.06 0.49 11.04
N LEU A 112 24.14 -0.36 11.53
CA LEU A 112 22.71 -0.19 11.35
C LEU A 112 22.20 1.03 12.12
N ARG A 113 22.66 1.24 13.35
CA ARG A 113 22.34 2.47 14.11
C ARG A 113 22.84 3.73 13.42
N SER A 114 24.09 3.73 12.99
CA SER A 114 24.67 4.85 12.26
C SER A 114 23.99 5.09 10.91
N TRP A 115 23.43 4.06 10.28
CA TRP A 115 22.62 4.22 9.08
C TRP A 115 21.27 4.87 9.39
N LEU A 116 20.57 4.38 10.42
CA LEU A 116 19.27 4.92 10.84
C LEU A 116 19.34 6.38 11.30
N GLU A 117 20.45 6.80 11.90
CA GLU A 117 20.68 8.20 12.28
C GLU A 117 20.93 9.11 11.08
N ARG A 118 21.63 8.60 10.05
CA ARG A 118 21.97 9.36 8.83
C ARG A 118 20.84 9.41 7.80
N HIS A 119 19.95 8.42 7.80
CA HIS A 119 18.89 8.23 6.81
C HIS A 119 17.51 8.14 7.47
N GLN A 120 17.18 9.11 8.32
CA GLN A 120 15.90 9.12 9.08
C GLN A 120 14.67 9.15 8.17
N ASP A 121 14.76 9.88 7.06
CA ASP A 121 13.73 9.96 6.02
C ASP A 121 13.40 8.57 5.44
N ARG A 122 14.43 7.78 5.13
CA ARG A 122 14.26 6.41 4.61
C ARG A 122 13.84 5.43 5.70
N ALA A 123 14.35 5.59 6.92
CA ALA A 123 13.98 4.75 8.05
C ALA A 123 12.48 4.84 8.36
N ILE A 124 11.89 6.03 8.24
CA ILE A 124 10.44 6.26 8.40
C ILE A 124 9.61 5.51 7.35
N GLU A 125 10.16 5.28 6.16
CA GLU A 125 9.45 4.54 5.10
C GLU A 125 9.50 3.02 5.29
N LEU A 126 10.30 2.48 6.22
CA LEU A 126 10.40 1.05 6.44
C LEU A 126 9.08 0.49 7.00
N ARG A 127 8.63 -0.61 6.41
CA ARG A 127 7.42 -1.32 6.83
C ARG A 127 7.74 -2.28 7.97
N THR A 128 6.72 -2.63 8.75
CA THR A 128 6.87 -3.54 9.91
C THR A 128 7.50 -4.89 9.54
N ASP A 129 7.14 -5.47 8.39
CA ASP A 129 7.75 -6.69 7.86
C ASP A 129 9.22 -6.49 7.47
N GLU A 130 9.54 -5.38 6.83
CA GLU A 130 10.90 -4.99 6.45
C GLU A 130 11.80 -4.75 7.68
N ILE A 131 11.24 -4.19 8.75
CA ILE A 131 11.91 -3.99 10.03
C ILE A 131 12.25 -5.33 10.69
N HIS A 132 11.31 -6.27 10.72
CA HIS A 132 11.57 -7.62 11.23
C HIS A 132 12.63 -8.35 10.38
N GLU A 133 12.61 -8.18 9.05
CA GLU A 133 13.65 -8.72 8.16
C GLU A 133 15.02 -8.13 8.51
N LEU A 134 15.14 -6.81 8.66
CA LEU A 134 16.40 -6.16 9.06
C LEU A 134 16.89 -6.65 10.43
N LEU A 135 16.00 -6.81 11.40
CA LEU A 135 16.34 -7.34 12.73
C LEU A 135 16.72 -8.81 12.70
N ALA A 136 16.21 -9.61 11.77
CA ALA A 136 16.62 -11.00 11.59
C ALA A 136 18.00 -11.11 10.91
N LEU A 137 18.32 -10.20 9.98
CA LEU A 137 19.59 -10.19 9.26
C LEU A 137 20.78 -9.65 10.08
N GLN A 138 20.55 -9.20 11.32
CA GLN A 138 21.57 -8.67 12.23
C GLN A 138 22.28 -9.75 13.06
N GLU A 139 21.93 -11.03 12.87
CA GLU A 139 22.63 -12.13 13.54
C GLU A 139 24.14 -12.07 13.26
N PRO A 140 25.01 -12.48 14.21
CA PRO A 140 26.46 -12.45 14.02
C PRO A 140 26.89 -13.22 12.76
N GLY A 141 27.65 -12.58 11.86
CA GLY A 141 28.00 -13.15 10.54
C GLY A 141 26.87 -13.08 9.49
N GLY A 142 25.79 -12.37 9.79
CA GLY A 142 24.61 -12.18 8.95
C GLY A 142 24.86 -11.31 7.72
N GLU A 143 23.83 -11.18 6.87
CA GLU A 143 23.94 -10.46 5.60
C GLU A 143 24.24 -8.97 5.80
N LEU A 144 23.81 -8.37 6.92
CA LEU A 144 24.10 -6.97 7.22
C LEU A 144 25.60 -6.71 7.40
N GLU A 145 26.34 -7.61 8.05
CA GLU A 145 27.79 -7.50 8.20
C GLU A 145 28.52 -7.86 6.90
N ARG A 146 28.01 -8.83 6.13
CA ARG A 146 28.68 -9.33 4.92
C ARG A 146 28.51 -8.43 3.69
N LEU A 147 27.30 -7.92 3.48
CA LEU A 147 26.94 -7.14 2.28
C LEU A 147 26.86 -5.63 2.58
N GLY A 148 26.78 -5.27 3.86
CA GLY A 148 26.62 -3.90 4.31
C GLY A 148 25.15 -3.48 4.41
N VAL A 149 24.85 -2.69 5.44
CA VAL A 149 23.49 -2.22 5.74
C VAL A 149 22.84 -1.50 4.57
N GLU A 150 23.56 -0.60 3.90
CA GLU A 150 23.04 0.18 2.76
C GLU A 150 22.51 -0.74 1.65
N HIS A 151 23.30 -1.75 1.28
CA HIS A 151 22.95 -2.67 0.19
C HIS A 151 21.72 -3.51 0.52
N VAL A 152 21.61 -3.97 1.77
CA VAL A 152 20.46 -4.74 2.24
C VAL A 152 19.20 -3.87 2.21
N VAL A 153 19.27 -2.64 2.73
CA VAL A 153 18.13 -1.72 2.70
C VAL A 153 17.73 -1.38 1.26
N GLU A 154 18.69 -1.07 0.37
CA GLU A 154 18.41 -0.85 -1.05
C GLU A 154 17.71 -2.04 -1.71
N THR A 155 18.12 -3.26 -1.34
CA THR A 155 17.52 -4.50 -1.85
C THR A 155 16.08 -4.65 -1.37
N ILE A 156 15.80 -4.37 -0.10
CA ILE A 156 14.45 -4.36 0.47
C ILE A 156 13.58 -3.32 -0.24
N GLU A 157 14.05 -2.08 -0.37
CA GLU A 157 13.29 -1.03 -1.05
C GLU A 157 13.04 -1.36 -2.54
N ARG A 158 14.05 -1.93 -3.22
CA ARG A 158 13.91 -2.38 -4.60
C ARG A 158 12.86 -3.47 -4.72
N ARG A 159 12.84 -4.43 -3.79
CA ARG A 159 11.82 -5.49 -3.72
C ARG A 159 10.43 -4.88 -3.53
N ARG A 160 10.29 -3.93 -2.60
CA ARG A 160 9.03 -3.19 -2.39
C ARG A 160 8.55 -2.51 -3.66
N ARG A 161 9.42 -1.73 -4.34
CA ARG A 161 9.07 -1.05 -5.59
C ARG A 161 8.64 -2.03 -6.68
N LEU A 162 9.37 -3.14 -6.84
CA LEU A 162 9.04 -4.19 -7.81
C LEU A 162 7.69 -4.83 -7.52
N LEU A 163 7.41 -5.19 -6.27
CA LEU A 163 6.12 -5.77 -5.88
C LEU A 163 4.96 -4.80 -6.14
N CYS A 164 5.15 -3.51 -5.85
CA CYS A 164 4.17 -2.48 -6.19
C CYS A 164 3.93 -2.39 -7.71
N GLN A 165 4.99 -2.40 -8.52
CA GLN A 165 4.89 -2.39 -9.98
C GLN A 165 4.19 -3.64 -10.52
N VAL A 166 4.57 -4.82 -10.06
CA VAL A 166 3.96 -6.11 -10.45
C VAL A 166 2.48 -6.12 -10.10
N ARG A 167 2.10 -5.70 -8.89
CA ARG A 167 0.69 -5.57 -8.51
C ARG A 167 -0.07 -4.59 -9.42
N ALA A 168 0.55 -3.47 -9.78
CA ALA A 168 -0.07 -2.50 -10.66
C ALA A 168 -0.29 -3.05 -12.08
N ILE A 169 0.66 -3.82 -12.60
CA ILE A 169 0.56 -4.48 -13.90
C ILE A 169 -0.49 -5.60 -13.84
N ALA A 170 -0.54 -6.38 -12.77
CA ALA A 170 -1.52 -7.45 -12.58
C ALA A 170 -2.97 -6.93 -12.55
N GLY A 171 -3.19 -5.70 -12.07
CA GLY A 171 -4.49 -5.02 -12.10
C GLY A 171 -4.82 -4.32 -13.42
N SER A 172 -4.09 -4.61 -14.50
CA SER A 172 -4.24 -3.99 -15.80
C SER A 172 -4.48 -5.01 -16.91
N GLU A 173 -4.73 -4.54 -18.13
CA GLU A 173 -4.87 -5.38 -19.33
C GLU A 173 -3.63 -6.23 -19.65
N TYR A 174 -2.48 -5.94 -19.02
CA TYR A 174 -1.22 -6.65 -19.24
C TYR A 174 -1.03 -7.90 -18.36
N MET A 175 -2.06 -8.34 -17.63
CA MET A 175 -1.98 -9.50 -16.73
C MET A 175 -1.47 -10.76 -17.43
N ASP A 176 -2.00 -11.09 -18.60
CA ASP A 176 -1.62 -12.31 -19.35
C ASP A 176 -0.15 -12.28 -19.77
N SER A 177 0.36 -11.10 -20.16
CA SER A 177 1.78 -10.93 -20.51
C SER A 177 2.68 -11.03 -19.27
N LEU A 178 2.25 -10.48 -18.14
CA LEU A 178 2.96 -10.59 -16.87
C LEU A 178 3.04 -12.06 -16.42
N GLU A 179 1.95 -12.81 -16.52
CA GLU A 179 1.89 -14.23 -16.19
C GLU A 179 2.90 -15.04 -17.01
N GLN A 180 2.97 -14.82 -18.33
CA GLN A 180 3.92 -15.50 -19.20
C GLN A 180 5.38 -15.20 -18.81
N ILE A 181 5.70 -13.93 -18.57
CA ILE A 181 7.06 -13.53 -18.18
C ILE A 181 7.46 -14.15 -16.83
N VAL A 182 6.57 -14.07 -15.84
CA VAL A 182 6.81 -14.63 -14.50
C VAL A 182 6.98 -16.15 -14.58
N THR A 183 6.15 -16.85 -15.36
CA THR A 183 6.24 -18.30 -15.55
C THR A 183 7.59 -18.69 -16.14
N LEU A 184 8.01 -18.04 -17.22
CA LEU A 184 9.31 -18.31 -17.86
C LEU A 184 10.49 -18.06 -16.90
N MET A 185 10.45 -16.98 -16.12
CA MET A 185 11.49 -16.68 -15.15
C MET A 185 11.49 -17.69 -14.00
N PHE A 186 10.32 -18.08 -13.50
CA PHE A 186 10.18 -19.06 -12.44
C PHE A 186 10.70 -20.44 -12.85
N GLU A 187 10.37 -20.90 -14.06
CA GLU A 187 10.91 -22.14 -14.62
C GLU A 187 12.44 -22.09 -14.72
N LYS A 188 13.00 -20.99 -15.21
CA LYS A 188 14.44 -20.81 -15.35
C LYS A 188 15.17 -20.85 -14.00
N VAL A 189 14.61 -20.21 -12.96
CA VAL A 189 15.18 -20.22 -11.61
C VAL A 189 15.11 -21.62 -11.00
N ASN A 190 13.97 -22.29 -11.10
CA ASN A 190 13.80 -23.65 -10.58
C ASN A 190 14.69 -24.67 -11.28
N ASN A 191 14.87 -24.54 -12.60
CA ASN A 191 15.76 -25.43 -13.34
C ASN A 191 17.22 -25.27 -12.90
N ARG A 192 17.68 -24.02 -12.70
CA ARG A 192 19.02 -23.77 -12.14
C ARG A 192 19.19 -24.35 -10.72
N ALA A 193 18.19 -24.20 -9.86
CA ALA A 193 18.23 -24.76 -8.51
C ALA A 193 18.29 -26.30 -8.51
N ARG A 194 17.56 -26.95 -9.44
CA ARG A 194 17.60 -28.40 -9.62
C ARG A 194 18.92 -28.92 -10.20
N GLU A 195 19.55 -28.16 -11.08
CA GLU A 195 20.88 -28.47 -11.61
C GLU A 195 21.95 -28.37 -10.53
N ALA A 196 21.89 -27.35 -9.68
CA ALA A 196 22.81 -27.19 -8.55
C ALA A 196 22.67 -28.29 -7.47
N ALA A 197 21.50 -28.90 -7.32
CA ALA A 197 21.25 -29.99 -6.37
C ALA A 197 21.64 -31.39 -6.90
N ARG A 198 22.06 -31.50 -8.17
CA ARG A 198 22.52 -32.75 -8.80
C ARG A 198 24.04 -32.89 -8.85
N VAL A 199 24.78 -31.86 -8.45
CA VAL A 199 26.25 -31.82 -8.34
C VAL A 199 26.63 -32.05 -6.89
#